data_AF-A0A426QDX3-F1
#
_entry.id   AF-A0A426QDX3-F1
#
_cell.length_a   1.000
_cell.length_b   1.000
_cell.length_c   1.000
_cell.angle_alpha   90.00
_cell.angle_beta   90.00
_cell.angle_gamma   90.00
#
_symmetry.space_group_name_H-M   'P 1'
#
loop_
_entity.id
_entity.type
_entity.pdbx_description
1 polymer ?
#
loop_
_entity_poly.entity_id
_entity_poly.type
_entity_poly.pdbx_seq_one_letter_code
_entity_poly.pdbx_strand_id
1 'polypeptide(L)'
;MKKYTDLIEEATAQIREVFPWDMEELEQQNDNILLIDTREPHEYEAMRIDGSINVPRGILETACEWGFDETVPELVEARHRPVVVVCRSGNRSALAAVTMQQLGYEGVYSLKTGLRGWNDYELPLIDNSGKQVDPDDAEEYFTPRLKPEQLPPEQR
;
A
#
# COMPACT_ATOMS: atom_id res chain seq x y z
N MET A 1 10.87 7.18 -24.25
CA MET A 1 10.21 6.09 -23.50
C MET A 1 9.90 6.61 -22.12
N LYS A 2 8.72 6.35 -21.56
CA LYS A 2 8.39 6.75 -20.19
C LYS A 2 9.29 6.02 -19.19
N LYS A 3 9.74 6.72 -18.17
CA LYS A 3 10.41 6.14 -16.99
C LYS A 3 9.37 5.68 -15.98
N TYR A 4 9.81 4.86 -15.05
CA TYR A 4 8.99 4.44 -13.91
C TYR A 4 8.47 5.66 -13.12
N THR A 5 9.29 6.67 -12.90
CA THR A 5 8.91 7.91 -12.21
C THR A 5 7.76 8.63 -12.91
N ASP A 6 7.79 8.70 -14.24
CA ASP A 6 6.73 9.33 -15.04
C ASP A 6 5.39 8.63 -14.82
N LEU A 7 5.38 7.30 -14.71
CA LEU A 7 4.16 6.53 -14.43
C LEU A 7 3.59 6.82 -13.03
N ILE A 8 4.47 7.02 -12.04
CA ILE A 8 4.04 7.35 -10.67
C ILE A 8 3.49 8.78 -10.60
N GLU A 9 4.15 9.74 -11.26
CA GLU A 9 3.66 11.13 -11.34
C GLU A 9 2.29 11.19 -12.01
N GLU A 10 2.09 10.49 -13.12
CA GLU A 10 0.80 10.40 -13.79
C GLU A 10 -0.28 9.75 -12.90
N ALA A 11 0.07 8.71 -12.15
CA ALA A 11 -0.88 8.03 -11.27
C ALA A 11 -1.29 8.91 -10.09
N THR A 12 -0.31 9.49 -9.38
CA THR A 12 -0.55 10.37 -8.23
C THR A 12 -1.39 11.61 -8.59
N ALA A 13 -1.31 12.09 -9.83
CA ALA A 13 -2.15 13.19 -10.32
C ALA A 13 -3.64 12.84 -10.50
N GLN A 14 -4.00 11.55 -10.51
CA GLN A 14 -5.37 11.08 -10.78
C GLN A 14 -6.07 10.50 -9.55
N ILE A 15 -5.34 10.28 -8.46
CA ILE A 15 -5.85 9.64 -7.25
C ILE A 15 -5.89 10.63 -6.07
N ARG A 16 -6.53 10.19 -4.99
CA ARG A 16 -6.34 10.81 -3.68
C ARG A 16 -5.19 10.13 -2.96
N GLU A 17 -4.42 10.92 -2.24
CA GLU A 17 -3.41 10.42 -1.32
C GLU A 17 -3.78 10.86 0.11
N VAL A 18 -3.45 10.02 1.08
CA VAL A 18 -3.52 10.33 2.51
C VAL A 18 -2.15 10.11 3.10
N PHE A 19 -1.67 11.04 3.93
CA PHE A 19 -0.41 10.85 4.65
C PHE A 19 -0.61 10.01 5.91
N PRO A 20 0.44 9.33 6.41
CA PRO A 20 0.32 8.50 7.62
C PRO A 20 -0.26 9.24 8.83
N TRP A 21 0.13 10.50 9.06
CA TRP A 21 -0.35 11.29 10.20
C TRP A 21 -1.79 11.80 10.04
N ASP A 22 -2.34 11.78 8.82
CA ASP A 22 -3.73 12.19 8.56
C ASP A 22 -4.71 11.00 8.64
N MET A 23 -4.20 9.78 8.88
CA MET A 23 -5.02 8.56 8.90
C MET A 23 -6.02 8.54 10.06
N GLU A 24 -5.62 9.00 11.25
CA GLU A 24 -6.52 9.08 12.41
C GLU A 24 -7.71 10.01 12.11
N GLU A 25 -7.48 11.16 11.48
CA GLU A 25 -8.55 12.07 11.09
C GLU A 25 -9.46 11.42 10.03
N LEU A 26 -8.88 10.71 9.05
CA LEU A 26 -9.66 10.02 8.03
C LEU A 26 -10.56 8.95 8.65
N GLU A 27 -10.04 8.17 9.60
CA GLU A 27 -10.78 7.15 10.36
C GLU A 27 -11.89 7.76 11.21
N GLN A 28 -11.69 8.94 11.81
CA GLN A 28 -12.74 9.65 12.55
C GLN A 28 -13.85 10.18 11.66
N GLN A 29 -13.54 10.54 10.41
CA GLN A 29 -14.51 11.06 9.45
C GLN A 29 -15.29 9.95 8.72
N ASN A 30 -14.77 8.73 8.72
CA ASN A 30 -15.31 7.62 7.97
C ASN A 30 -15.42 6.38 8.85
N ASP A 31 -16.63 6.00 9.19
CA ASP A 31 -16.87 4.68 9.76
C ASP A 31 -16.48 3.61 8.72
N ASN A 32 -15.65 2.64 9.13
CA ASN A 32 -15.33 1.43 8.36
C ASN A 32 -14.42 1.63 7.13
N ILE A 33 -13.27 2.29 7.27
CA ILE A 33 -12.22 2.29 6.23
C ILE A 33 -11.67 0.87 6.02
N LEU A 34 -11.42 0.48 4.76
CA LEU A 34 -10.71 -0.76 4.45
C LEU A 34 -9.23 -0.47 4.16
N LEU A 35 -8.33 -1.19 4.81
CA LEU A 35 -6.89 -1.11 4.55
C LEU A 35 -6.44 -2.28 3.68
N ILE A 36 -5.93 -1.99 2.48
CA ILE A 36 -5.46 -3.01 1.53
C ILE A 36 -3.96 -2.90 1.32
N ASP A 37 -3.22 -3.92 1.72
CA ASP A 37 -1.78 -4.00 1.52
C ASP A 37 -1.43 -4.74 0.23
N THR A 38 -0.86 -4.00 -0.73
CA THR A 38 -0.52 -4.49 -2.07
C THR A 38 0.89 -5.05 -2.21
N ARG A 39 1.61 -5.18 -1.09
CA ARG A 39 2.93 -5.83 -1.08
C ARG A 39 2.80 -7.34 -1.25
N GLU A 40 3.93 -7.96 -1.52
CA GLU A 40 4.02 -9.41 -1.60
C GLU A 40 3.76 -10.06 -0.21
N PRO A 41 3.27 -11.31 -0.15
CA PRO A 41 2.91 -11.95 1.12
C PRO A 41 4.05 -11.97 2.15
N HIS A 42 5.28 -12.22 1.73
CA HIS A 42 6.44 -12.21 2.62
C HIS A 42 6.76 -10.82 3.19
N GLU A 43 6.46 -9.73 2.47
CA GLU A 43 6.61 -8.37 2.99
C GLU A 43 5.55 -8.10 4.06
N TYR A 44 4.32 -8.58 3.84
CA TYR A 44 3.18 -8.42 4.75
C TYR A 44 3.30 -9.27 6.02
N GLU A 45 3.82 -10.49 5.91
CA GLU A 45 4.13 -11.38 7.04
C GLU A 45 5.23 -10.80 7.94
N ALA A 46 6.22 -10.12 7.35
CA ALA A 46 7.29 -9.49 8.12
C ALA A 46 6.78 -8.38 9.04
N MET A 47 5.93 -7.49 8.51
CA MET A 47 5.25 -6.44 9.27
C MET A 47 4.09 -5.87 8.47
N ARG A 48 3.06 -5.34 9.14
CA ARG A 48 1.90 -4.68 8.52
C ARG A 48 1.20 -3.71 9.47
N ILE A 49 0.31 -2.88 8.93
CA ILE A 49 -0.65 -2.13 9.72
C ILE A 49 -1.71 -3.12 10.25
N ASP A 50 -2.04 -3.03 11.52
CA ASP A 50 -3.07 -3.90 12.12
C ASP A 50 -4.42 -3.73 11.40
N GLY A 51 -5.17 -4.82 11.25
CA GLY A 51 -6.44 -4.84 10.52
C GLY A 51 -6.35 -4.69 8.99
N SER A 52 -5.16 -4.49 8.40
CA SER A 52 -5.02 -4.49 6.94
C SER A 52 -5.17 -5.88 6.32
N ILE A 53 -5.64 -5.96 5.07
CA ILE A 53 -5.77 -7.21 4.31
C ILE A 53 -4.70 -7.24 3.21
N ASN A 54 -3.96 -8.35 3.09
CA ASN A 54 -3.00 -8.50 2.01
C ASN A 54 -3.67 -8.87 0.69
N VAL A 55 -3.53 -8.00 -0.31
CA VAL A 55 -3.95 -8.24 -1.70
C VAL A 55 -2.81 -7.83 -2.62
N PRO A 56 -1.85 -8.73 -2.90
CA PRO A 56 -0.68 -8.41 -3.71
C PRO A 56 -1.05 -7.75 -5.03
N ARG A 57 -0.25 -6.76 -5.46
CA ARG A 57 -0.53 -5.95 -6.66
C ARG A 57 -0.84 -6.80 -7.91
N GLY A 58 -0.19 -7.95 -8.06
CA GLY A 58 -0.35 -8.82 -9.23
C GLY A 58 -1.69 -9.55 -9.35
N ILE A 59 -2.50 -9.59 -8.28
CA ILE A 59 -3.82 -10.24 -8.26
C ILE A 59 -4.97 -9.25 -7.97
N LEU A 60 -4.67 -7.95 -7.93
CA LEU A 60 -5.60 -6.94 -7.42
C LEU A 60 -6.93 -6.95 -8.19
N GLU A 61 -6.88 -7.05 -9.52
CA GLU A 61 -8.04 -7.00 -10.39
C GLU A 61 -8.98 -8.19 -10.15
N THR A 62 -8.44 -9.41 -10.03
CA THR A 62 -9.25 -10.61 -9.76
C THR A 62 -9.75 -10.65 -8.32
N ALA A 63 -8.95 -10.15 -7.37
CA ALA A 63 -9.38 -10.01 -5.97
C ALA A 63 -10.56 -9.03 -5.78
N CYS A 64 -10.68 -8.04 -6.66
CA CYS A 64 -11.75 -7.06 -6.66
C CYS A 64 -13.05 -7.55 -7.31
N GLU A 65 -13.10 -8.75 -7.88
CA GLU A 65 -14.26 -9.25 -8.63
C GLU A 65 -14.75 -10.59 -8.08
N TRP A 66 -16.05 -10.88 -8.25
CA TRP A 66 -16.60 -12.17 -7.86
C TRP A 66 -16.25 -13.26 -8.89
N GLY A 67 -16.07 -14.50 -8.42
CA GLY A 67 -15.91 -15.67 -9.29
C GLY A 67 -14.48 -15.98 -9.70
N PHE A 68 -13.49 -15.45 -8.98
CA PHE A 68 -12.08 -15.79 -9.11
C PHE A 68 -11.57 -16.49 -7.85
N ASP A 69 -10.51 -17.29 -7.98
CA ASP A 69 -9.90 -17.96 -6.83
C ASP A 69 -9.29 -16.96 -5.84
N GLU A 70 -8.84 -15.80 -6.35
CA GLU A 70 -8.28 -14.72 -5.55
C GLU A 70 -9.32 -13.74 -5.01
N THR A 71 -10.62 -13.93 -5.28
CA THR A 71 -11.69 -13.03 -4.82
C THR A 71 -11.55 -12.75 -3.32
N VAL A 72 -11.54 -11.47 -2.94
CA VAL A 72 -11.58 -11.03 -1.55
C VAL A 72 -12.95 -10.40 -1.29
N PRO A 73 -13.92 -11.14 -0.70
CA PRO A 73 -15.31 -10.69 -0.53
C PRO A 73 -15.45 -9.28 0.03
N GLU A 74 -14.72 -8.98 1.11
CA GLU A 74 -14.76 -7.66 1.75
C GLU A 74 -14.29 -6.53 0.83
N LEU A 75 -13.30 -6.80 -0.03
CA LEU A 75 -12.82 -5.85 -1.02
C LEU A 75 -13.88 -5.66 -2.11
N VAL A 76 -14.46 -6.74 -2.65
CA VAL A 76 -15.52 -6.64 -3.66
C VAL A 76 -16.72 -5.84 -3.16
N GLU A 77 -17.09 -5.99 -1.89
CA GLU A 77 -18.20 -5.26 -1.26
C GLU A 77 -17.85 -3.79 -0.91
N ALA A 78 -16.56 -3.41 -0.98
CA ALA A 78 -16.08 -2.10 -0.57
C ALA A 78 -16.12 -0.99 -1.65
N ARG A 79 -16.81 -1.20 -2.79
CA ARG A 79 -16.84 -0.25 -3.93
C ARG A 79 -17.26 1.18 -3.55
N HIS A 80 -18.16 1.30 -2.57
CA HIS A 80 -18.75 2.56 -2.13
C HIS A 80 -18.27 3.04 -0.75
N ARG A 81 -17.35 2.31 -0.10
CA ARG A 81 -16.72 2.76 1.17
C ARG A 81 -15.28 3.19 0.93
N PRO A 82 -14.67 3.98 1.84
CA PRO A 82 -13.27 4.36 1.70
C PRO A 82 -12.34 3.16 1.76
N VAL A 83 -11.39 3.10 0.83
CA VAL A 83 -10.33 2.09 0.79
C VAL A 83 -8.98 2.79 0.73
N VAL A 84 -8.13 2.54 1.71
CA VAL A 84 -6.75 3.03 1.76
C VAL A 84 -5.83 1.90 1.33
N VAL A 85 -5.14 2.11 0.23
CA VAL A 85 -4.20 1.15 -0.34
C VAL A 85 -2.80 1.49 0.12
N VAL A 86 -2.10 0.52 0.68
CA VAL A 86 -0.74 0.66 1.18
C VAL A 86 0.22 -0.23 0.41
N CYS A 87 1.47 0.23 0.32
CA CYS A 87 2.59 -0.59 -0.09
C CYS A 87 3.85 -0.16 0.68
N ARG A 88 5.03 -0.62 0.27
CA ARG A 88 6.30 -0.25 0.93
C ARG A 88 6.56 1.26 0.99
N SER A 89 6.31 1.99 -0.10
CA SER A 89 6.79 3.38 -0.24
C SER A 89 5.80 4.34 -0.94
N GLY A 90 4.54 3.96 -1.10
CA GLY A 90 3.49 4.77 -1.77
C GLY A 90 3.37 4.57 -3.29
N ASN A 91 4.40 4.07 -3.98
CA ASN A 91 4.39 4.02 -5.45
C ASN A 91 3.51 2.89 -6.03
N ARG A 92 3.60 1.66 -5.49
CA ARG A 92 2.77 0.53 -5.93
C ARG A 92 1.29 0.77 -5.59
N SER A 93 1.03 1.35 -4.42
CA SER A 93 -0.32 1.72 -3.98
C SER A 93 -0.92 2.83 -4.82
N ALA A 94 -0.13 3.79 -5.32
CA ALA A 94 -0.64 4.80 -6.24
C ALA A 94 -1.14 4.19 -7.56
N LEU A 95 -0.36 3.28 -8.14
CA LEU A 95 -0.78 2.54 -9.34
C LEU A 95 -2.01 1.66 -9.06
N ALA A 96 -2.06 1.03 -7.90
CA ALA A 96 -3.20 0.23 -7.45
C ALA A 96 -4.48 1.04 -7.31
N ALA A 97 -4.38 2.24 -6.71
CA ALA A 97 -5.50 3.12 -6.55
C ALA A 97 -6.10 3.55 -7.90
N VAL A 98 -5.27 3.85 -8.91
CA VAL A 98 -5.74 4.13 -10.28
C VAL A 98 -6.51 2.94 -10.84
N THR A 99 -5.97 1.72 -10.74
CA THR A 99 -6.65 0.51 -11.21
C THR A 99 -8.00 0.33 -10.50
N MET A 100 -8.04 0.50 -9.18
CA MET A 100 -9.29 0.36 -8.42
C MET A 100 -10.33 1.41 -8.80
N GLN A 101 -9.94 2.67 -9.02
CA GLN A 101 -10.84 3.69 -9.56
C GLN A 101 -11.44 3.27 -10.91
N GLN A 102 -10.62 2.72 -11.82
CA GLN A 102 -11.09 2.21 -13.11
C GLN A 102 -12.06 1.03 -12.98
N LEU A 103 -11.90 0.22 -11.93
CA LEU A 103 -12.80 -0.88 -11.62
C LEU A 103 -14.09 -0.39 -10.92
N GLY A 104 -14.23 0.91 -10.59
CA GLY A 104 -15.44 1.48 -10.01
C GLY A 104 -15.43 1.67 -8.49
N TYR A 105 -14.27 1.64 -7.83
CA TYR A 105 -14.19 2.09 -6.44
C TYR A 105 -14.24 3.63 -6.37
N GLU A 106 -15.21 4.16 -5.64
CA GLU A 106 -15.44 5.60 -5.50
C GLU A 106 -14.57 6.24 -4.40
N GLY A 107 -14.12 5.41 -3.46
CA GLY A 107 -13.52 5.79 -2.17
C GLY A 107 -12.00 5.54 -2.05
N VAL A 108 -11.23 5.44 -3.14
CA VAL A 108 -9.83 4.98 -3.04
C VAL A 108 -8.84 6.10 -2.69
N TYR A 109 -7.91 5.77 -1.79
CA TYR A 109 -6.76 6.57 -1.38
C TYR A 109 -5.50 5.71 -1.49
N SER A 110 -4.38 6.28 -1.92
CA SER A 110 -3.06 5.69 -1.68
C SER A 110 -2.48 6.24 -0.38
N LEU A 111 -1.97 5.37 0.49
CA LEU A 111 -1.17 5.81 1.62
C LEU A 111 0.16 6.37 1.09
N LYS A 112 0.30 7.69 1.15
CA LYS A 112 1.51 8.39 0.78
C LYS A 112 2.67 7.91 1.64
N THR A 113 3.87 7.88 1.06
CA THR A 113 5.11 7.35 1.66
C THR A 113 5.08 5.87 2.10
N GLY A 114 3.92 5.20 2.04
CA GLY A 114 3.73 3.78 2.35
C GLY A 114 4.09 3.44 3.79
N LEU A 115 4.34 2.15 4.04
CA LEU A 115 4.74 1.66 5.37
C LEU A 115 6.08 2.20 5.85
N ARG A 116 6.99 2.56 4.93
CA ARG A 116 8.21 3.25 5.32
C ARG A 116 7.85 4.57 6.01
N GLY A 117 7.00 5.38 5.39
CA GLY A 117 6.52 6.61 6.01
C GLY A 117 5.77 6.35 7.30
N TRP A 118 4.89 5.35 7.33
CA TRP A 118 4.21 4.93 8.56
C TRP A 118 5.20 4.68 9.72
N ASN A 119 6.30 3.97 9.45
CA ASN A 119 7.38 3.75 10.41
C ASN A 119 8.16 5.03 10.76
N ASP A 120 8.43 5.91 9.79
CA ASP A 120 9.11 7.19 10.01
C ASP A 120 8.34 8.09 11.01
N TYR A 121 7.02 7.91 11.12
CA TYR A 121 6.15 8.59 12.09
C TYR A 121 5.93 7.77 13.37
N GLU A 122 6.69 6.70 13.58
CA GLU A 122 6.60 5.79 14.73
C GLU A 122 5.19 5.21 14.95
N LEU A 123 4.40 5.09 13.88
CA LEU A 123 3.07 4.50 13.95
C LEU A 123 3.20 2.97 14.05
N PRO A 124 2.31 2.30 14.80
CA PRO A 124 2.47 0.90 15.16
C PRO A 124 2.36 -0.01 13.94
N LEU A 125 3.29 -0.97 13.87
CA LEU A 125 3.26 -2.10 12.94
C LEU A 125 3.25 -3.40 13.73
N ILE A 126 2.61 -4.43 13.20
CA ILE A 126 2.56 -5.77 13.78
C ILE A 126 3.19 -6.81 12.86
N ASP A 127 3.83 -7.82 13.46
CA ASP A 127 4.34 -9.00 12.75
C ASP A 127 3.22 -10.04 12.51
N ASN A 128 3.54 -11.18 11.90
CA ASN A 128 2.57 -12.26 11.67
C ASN A 128 1.96 -12.85 12.97
N SER A 129 2.63 -12.69 14.11
CA SER A 129 2.09 -13.12 15.41
C SER A 129 1.18 -12.07 16.07
N GLY A 130 1.04 -10.89 15.46
CA GLY A 130 0.29 -9.77 16.03
C GLY A 130 1.08 -8.97 17.06
N LYS A 131 2.38 -9.23 17.19
CA LYS A 131 3.25 -8.48 18.11
C LYS A 131 3.72 -7.19 17.44
N GLN A 132 3.75 -6.10 18.20
CA GLN A 132 4.31 -4.84 17.73
C GLN A 132 5.79 -5.01 17.34
N VAL A 133 6.13 -4.49 16.16
CA VAL A 133 7.49 -4.45 15.60
C VAL A 133 8.21 -3.21 16.15
N ASP A 134 9.49 -3.38 16.49
CA ASP A 134 10.34 -2.27 16.90
C ASP A 134 10.64 -1.34 15.70
N PRO A 135 10.48 -0.01 15.82
CA PRO A 135 10.74 0.91 14.71
C PRO A 135 12.14 0.81 14.11
N ASP A 136 13.16 0.48 14.91
CA ASP A 136 14.54 0.32 14.43
C ASP A 136 14.68 -0.94 13.54
N ASP A 137 14.04 -2.05 13.93
CA ASP A 137 13.99 -3.29 13.14
C ASP A 137 13.28 -3.05 11.80
N ALA A 138 12.20 -2.26 11.82
CA ALA A 138 11.46 -1.89 10.62
C ALA A 138 12.27 -0.96 9.70
N GLU A 139 13.01 0.01 10.24
CA GLU A 139 13.88 0.88 9.45
C GLU A 139 15.02 0.09 8.77
N GLU A 140 15.61 -0.90 9.47
CA GLU A 140 16.61 -1.78 8.87
C GLU A 140 16.03 -2.57 7.68
N TYR A 141 14.79 -3.05 7.81
CA TYR A 141 14.08 -3.75 6.73
C TYR A 141 13.79 -2.83 5.53
N PHE A 142 13.40 -1.58 5.77
CA PHE A 142 13.11 -0.61 4.70
C PHE A 142 14.36 -0.01 4.05
N THR A 143 15.54 -0.20 4.64
CA THR A 143 16.80 0.26 4.07
C THR A 143 17.12 -0.48 2.75
N PRO A 144 17.24 0.21 1.60
CA PRO A 144 17.57 -0.42 0.33
C PRO A 144 18.98 -1.03 0.35
N ARG A 145 19.12 -2.29 -0.10
CA ARG A 145 20.40 -3.00 -0.21
C ARG A 145 20.73 -3.20 -1.69
N LEU A 146 21.29 -2.18 -2.33
CA LEU A 146 21.66 -2.22 -3.76
C LEU A 146 23.05 -2.83 -3.96
N LYS A 147 23.16 -3.77 -4.90
CA LYS A 147 24.44 -4.31 -5.38
C LYS A 147 25.06 -3.36 -6.42
N PRO A 148 26.39 -3.38 -6.63
CA PRO A 148 27.05 -2.53 -7.62
C PRO A 148 26.43 -2.61 -9.02
N GLU A 149 26.04 -3.79 -9.49
CA GLU A 149 25.39 -3.97 -10.78
C GLU A 149 24.00 -3.31 -10.89
N GLN A 150 23.36 -3.01 -9.76
CA GLN A 150 22.05 -2.33 -9.70
C GLN A 150 22.18 -0.80 -9.69
N LEU A 151 23.38 -0.27 -9.46
CA LEU A 151 23.63 1.18 -9.54
C LEU A 151 23.69 1.65 -11.00
N PRO A 152 23.30 2.92 -11.27
CA PRO A 152 23.50 3.54 -12.57
C PRO A 152 24.97 3.43 -12.99
N PRO A 153 25.30 3.26 -14.28
CA PRO A 153 26.68 3.11 -14.75
C PRO A 153 27.65 4.20 -14.26
N GLU A 154 27.16 5.41 -14.00
CA GLU A 154 27.95 6.56 -13.50
C GLU A 154 28.25 6.50 -11.99
N GLN A 155 27.57 5.62 -11.25
CA GLN A 155 27.72 5.40 -9.81
C GLN A 155 28.33 4.02 -9.50
N ARG A 156 28.75 3.28 -10.53
CA ARG A 156 29.44 2.00 -10.40
C ARG A 156 30.93 2.16 -10.18
#